data_AF-F9UJY4-F1
#
_entry.id   AF-F9UJY4-F1
#
_cell.length_a   1.000
_cell.length_b   1.000
_cell.length_c   1.000
_cell.angle_alpha   90.00
_cell.angle_beta   90.00
_cell.angle_gamma   90.00
#
_symmetry.space_group_name_H-M   'P 1'
#
loop_
_entity.id
_entity.type
_entity.pdbx_description
1 polymer ?
#
loop_
_entity_poly.entity_id
_entity_poly.type
_entity_poly.pdbx_seq_one_letter_code
_entity_poly.pdbx_strand_id
1 'polypeptide(L)'
;MKKVNVKVKTIVWAFLLIASLIVFGITIAVIVNTNYILSISDYAIIDDSLILQAKTEQSFAIGFLALSIVIFFISTYITYAGIKSWSYNAIL
;
A
#
# COMPACT_ATOMS: atom_id res chain seq x y z
N MET A 1 8.07 30.31 -14.77
CA MET A 1 7.62 28.97 -14.31
C MET A 1 8.84 28.19 -13.82
N LYS A 2 8.88 27.70 -12.58
CA LYS A 2 10.05 26.95 -12.06
C LYS A 2 10.21 25.66 -12.88
N LYS A 3 11.41 25.38 -13.40
CA LYS A 3 11.71 24.11 -14.08
C LYS A 3 11.40 22.96 -13.12
N VAL A 4 10.40 22.16 -13.45
CA VAL A 4 10.04 20.98 -12.67
C VAL A 4 11.16 19.96 -12.81
N ASN A 5 11.82 19.61 -11.72
CA ASN A 5 12.85 18.57 -11.74
C ASN A 5 12.19 17.19 -11.80
N VAL A 6 11.98 16.70 -13.02
CA VAL A 6 11.31 15.42 -13.30
C VAL A 6 12.06 14.27 -12.62
N LYS A 7 13.41 14.28 -12.63
CA LYS A 7 14.24 13.22 -12.02
C LYS A 7 13.96 13.05 -10.53
N VAL A 8 13.94 14.15 -9.77
CA VAL A 8 13.67 14.11 -8.32
C VAL A 8 12.26 13.59 -8.04
N LYS A 9 11.26 14.04 -8.81
CA LYS A 9 9.88 13.55 -8.64
C LYS A 9 9.77 12.05 -8.93
N THR A 10 10.41 11.56 -10.00
CA THR A 10 10.46 10.12 -10.32
C THR A 10 11.05 9.30 -9.17
N ILE A 11 12.13 9.77 -8.54
CA ILE A 11 12.74 9.09 -7.39
C ILE A 11 11.79 9.04 -6.20
N VAL A 12 11.11 10.15 -5.87
CA VAL A 12 10.12 10.19 -4.79
C VAL A 12 8.98 9.20 -5.03
N TRP A 13 8.47 9.12 -6.27
CA TRP A 13 7.44 8.16 -6.65
C TRP A 13 7.94 6.70 -6.63
N ALA A 14 9.21 6.45 -6.94
CA ALA A 14 9.80 5.12 -6.81
C ALA A 14 9.88 4.67 -5.33
N PHE A 15 10.20 5.57 -4.40
CA PHE A 15 10.12 5.26 -2.97
C PHE A 15 8.70 4.98 -2.50
N LEU A 16 7.71 5.75 -2.99
CA LEU A 16 6.29 5.49 -2.70
C LEU A 16 5.83 4.13 -3.22
N LEU A 17 6.32 3.68 -4.38
CA LEU A 17 6.05 2.34 -4.91
C LEU A 17 6.59 1.23 -4.00
N ILE A 18 7.80 1.39 -3.48
CA ILE A 18 8.39 0.43 -2.54
C ILE A 18 7.61 0.44 -1.22
N ALA A 19 7.29 1.62 -0.70
CA ALA A 19 6.49 1.76 0.51
C ALA A 19 5.10 1.12 0.36
N SER A 20 4.44 1.27 -0.79
CA SER A 20 3.13 0.66 -1.03
C SER A 20 3.19 -0.87 -1.03
N LEU A 21 4.27 -1.47 -1.54
CA LEU A 21 4.49 -2.92 -1.45
C LEU A 21 4.69 -3.39 -0.01
N ILE A 22 5.42 -2.65 0.81
CA ILE A 22 5.62 -2.98 2.22
C ILE A 22 4.27 -2.94 2.96
N VAL A 23 3.50 -1.86 2.77
CA VAL A 23 2.17 -1.72 3.38
C VAL A 23 1.24 -2.85 2.91
N PHE A 24 1.27 -3.21 1.63
CA PHE A 24 0.50 -4.32 1.09
C PHE A 24 0.83 -5.66 1.77
N GLY A 25 2.12 -5.95 2.03
CA GLY A 25 2.51 -7.15 2.76
C GLY A 25 2.03 -7.15 4.21
N ILE A 26 2.16 -6.03 4.91
CA ILE A 26 1.71 -5.89 6.31
C ILE A 26 0.19 -6.05 6.41
N THR A 27 -0.59 -5.42 5.53
CA THR A 27 -2.05 -5.52 5.58
C THR A 27 -2.54 -6.94 5.32
N ILE A 28 -1.91 -7.68 4.41
CA ILE A 28 -2.21 -9.10 4.20
C ILE A 28 -1.94 -9.89 5.48
N ALA A 29 -0.79 -9.69 6.12
CA ALA A 29 -0.47 -10.39 7.36
C ALA A 29 -1.49 -10.11 8.48
N VAL A 30 -1.93 -8.86 8.62
CA VAL A 30 -2.99 -8.49 9.58
C VAL A 30 -4.32 -9.16 9.25
N ILE A 31 -4.72 -9.18 7.96
CA ILE A 31 -5.97 -9.83 7.53
C ILE A 31 -5.94 -11.34 7.83
N VAL A 32 -4.81 -12.01 7.59
CA VAL A 32 -4.66 -13.45 7.88
C VAL A 32 -4.78 -13.72 9.38
N ASN A 33 -4.10 -12.94 10.21
CA ASN A 33 -4.13 -13.10 11.67
C ASN A 33 -5.53 -12.81 12.26
N THR A 34 -6.17 -11.73 11.83
CA THR A 34 -7.51 -11.38 12.29
C THR A 34 -8.55 -12.42 11.88
N ASN A 35 -8.47 -12.95 10.65
CA ASN A 35 -9.32 -14.07 10.22
C ASN A 35 -9.10 -15.33 11.06
N TYR A 36 -7.87 -15.64 11.43
CA TYR A 36 -7.57 -16.78 12.31
C TYR A 36 -8.25 -16.61 13.68
N ILE A 37 -8.11 -15.44 14.32
CA ILE A 37 -8.74 -15.14 15.61
C ILE A 37 -10.27 -15.26 15.51
N LEU A 38 -10.86 -14.67 14.46
CA LEU A 38 -12.30 -14.74 14.23
C LEU A 38 -12.78 -16.19 14.01
N SER A 39 -12.02 -17.00 13.27
CA SER A 39 -12.38 -18.40 13.06
C SER A 39 -12.36 -19.24 14.33
N ILE A 40 -11.50 -18.92 15.32
CA ILE A 40 -11.49 -19.62 16.61
C ILE A 40 -12.70 -19.24 17.46
N SER A 41 -13.20 -17.99 17.34
CA SER A 41 -14.37 -17.54 18.07
C SER A 41 -15.65 -18.33 17.75
N ASP A 42 -15.68 -19.02 16.61
CA ASP A 42 -16.79 -19.92 16.23
C ASP A 42 -16.78 -21.24 17.02
N TYR A 43 -15.64 -21.63 17.62
CA TYR A 43 -15.46 -22.91 18.33
C TYR A 43 -15.19 -22.75 19.82
N ALA A 44 -14.83 -21.56 20.29
CA ALA A 44 -14.51 -21.28 21.68
C ALA A 44 -15.08 -19.93 22.13
N ILE A 45 -15.47 -19.84 23.40
CA ILE A 45 -15.90 -18.58 24.01
C ILE A 45 -14.65 -17.71 24.20
N ILE A 46 -14.52 -16.69 23.35
CA ILE A 46 -13.50 -15.65 23.44
C ILE A 46 -14.18 -14.38 23.96
N ASP A 47 -13.43 -13.54 24.67
CA ASP A 47 -13.89 -12.22 25.09
C ASP A 47 -14.34 -11.38 23.87
N ASP A 48 -15.55 -10.83 23.93
CA ASP A 48 -16.13 -9.97 22.91
C ASP A 48 -15.23 -8.76 22.58
N SER A 49 -14.45 -8.29 23.55
CA SER A 49 -13.49 -7.21 23.36
C SER A 49 -12.42 -7.55 22.32
N LEU A 50 -11.92 -8.79 22.32
CA LEU A 50 -10.91 -9.29 21.37
C LEU A 50 -11.51 -9.48 19.97
N ILE A 51 -12.76 -9.95 19.90
CA ILE A 51 -13.48 -10.11 18.62
C ILE A 51 -13.70 -8.73 17.98
N LEU A 52 -14.12 -7.74 18.78
CA LEU A 52 -14.31 -6.37 18.30
C LEU A 52 -13.00 -5.76 17.79
N GLN A 53 -11.90 -5.96 18.53
CA GLN A 53 -10.58 -5.51 18.12
C GLN A 53 -10.15 -6.15 16.80
N ALA A 54 -10.28 -7.47 16.65
CA ALA A 54 -9.93 -8.19 15.44
C ALA A 54 -10.73 -7.70 14.22
N LYS A 55 -12.05 -7.48 14.36
CA LYS A 55 -12.90 -6.92 13.30
C LYS A 55 -12.50 -5.49 12.92
N THR A 56 -12.11 -4.69 13.91
CA THR A 56 -11.66 -3.31 13.70
C THR A 56 -10.35 -3.28 12.92
N GLU A 57 -9.36 -4.05 13.37
CA GLU A 57 -8.06 -4.18 12.69
C GLU A 57 -8.21 -4.72 11.27
N GLN A 58 -9.08 -5.72 11.07
CA GLN A 58 -9.39 -6.26 9.75
C GLN A 58 -9.98 -5.19 8.83
N SER A 59 -10.93 -4.39 9.31
CA SER A 59 -11.58 -3.34 8.54
C SER A 59 -10.57 -2.27 8.09
N PHE A 60 -9.69 -1.85 9.00
CA PHE A 60 -8.60 -0.93 8.65
C PHE A 60 -7.61 -1.54 7.66
N ALA A 61 -7.22 -2.80 7.86
CA ALA A 61 -6.28 -3.47 6.97
C ALA A 61 -6.82 -3.60 5.54
N ILE A 62 -8.11 -3.88 5.37
CA ILE A 62 -8.77 -3.89 4.05
C ILE A 62 -8.76 -2.50 3.42
N GLY A 63 -9.05 -1.44 4.20
CA GLY A 63 -8.98 -0.06 3.72
C GLY A 63 -7.58 0.34 3.24
N PHE A 64 -6.54 0.02 4.03
CA PHE A 64 -5.15 0.25 3.65
C PHE A 64 -4.69 -0.60 2.48
N LEU A 65 -5.21 -1.83 2.33
CA LEU A 65 -4.92 -2.69 1.19
C LEU A 65 -5.48 -2.09 -0.11
N ALA A 66 -6.72 -1.59 -0.10
CA ALA A 66 -7.28 -0.92 -1.27
C ALA A 66 -6.46 0.33 -1.65
N LEU A 67 -6.08 1.14 -0.66
CA LEU A 67 -5.27 2.34 -0.86
C LEU A 67 -3.86 2.00 -1.38
N SER A 68 -3.22 0.95 -0.87
CA SER A 68 -1.87 0.56 -1.31
C SER A 68 -1.87 0.08 -2.76
N ILE A 69 -2.92 -0.62 -3.22
CA ILE A 69 -3.11 -1.01 -4.63
C ILE A 69 -3.18 0.22 -5.53
N VAL A 70 -3.99 1.23 -5.17
CA VAL A 70 -4.13 2.46 -5.96
C VAL A 70 -2.79 3.20 -6.05
N ILE A 71 -2.10 3.38 -4.92
CA ILE A 71 -0.79 4.03 -4.88
C ILE A 71 0.23 3.25 -5.70
N PHE A 72 0.21 1.91 -5.65
CA PHE A 72 1.13 1.06 -6.41
C PHE A 72 0.99 1.31 -7.91
N PHE A 73 -0.23 1.31 -8.46
CA PHE A 73 -0.46 1.56 -9.88
C PHE A 73 -0.03 2.96 -10.32
N ILE A 74 -0.42 3.99 -9.56
CA ILE A 74 -0.05 5.38 -9.85
C ILE A 74 1.48 5.55 -9.81
N SER A 75 2.11 5.02 -8.76
CA SER A 75 3.57 5.11 -8.58
C SER A 75 4.31 4.35 -9.67
N THR A 76 3.80 3.19 -10.10
CA THR A 76 4.38 2.39 -11.20
C THR A 76 4.34 3.18 -12.50
N TYR A 77 3.18 3.75 -12.84
CA TYR A 77 3.01 4.55 -14.05
C TYR A 77 3.93 5.77 -14.07
N ILE A 78 3.96 6.54 -12.98
CA ILE A 78 4.79 7.75 -12.89
C ILE A 78 6.28 7.41 -12.92
N THR A 79 6.69 6.34 -12.23
CA THR A 79 8.08 5.89 -12.23
C THR A 79 8.51 5.47 -13.64
N TYR A 80 7.68 4.69 -14.34
CA TYR A 80 7.95 4.27 -15.71
C TYR A 80 8.03 5.46 -16.68
N ALA A 81 7.02 6.34 -16.67
CA ALA A 81 7.01 7.54 -17.52
C ALA A 81 8.20 8.46 -17.22
N GLY A 82 8.54 8.59 -15.94
CA GLY A 82 9.69 9.34 -15.46
C GLY A 82 11.00 8.79 -16.00
N ILE A 83 11.27 7.51 -15.83
CA ILE A 83 12.48 6.85 -16.36
C ILE A 83 12.55 6.98 -17.88
N LYS A 84 11.44 6.75 -18.59
CA LYS A 84 11.38 6.90 -20.05
C LYS A 84 11.72 8.33 -20.49
N SER A 85 11.28 9.34 -19.76
CA SER A 85 11.60 10.75 -20.05
C SER A 85 13.09 11.08 -19.93
N TRP A 86 13.89 10.28 -19.23
CA TRP A 86 15.33 10.51 -19.09
C TRP A 86 16.12 10.12 -20.34
N SER A 87 15.59 9.19 -21.14
CA SER A 87 16.14 8.80 -22.45
C SER A 87 15.82 9.82 -23.54
N TYR A 88 14.73 10.59 -23.37
CA TYR A 88 14.54 11.78 -24.18
C TYR A 88 15.55 12.81 -23.67
N ASN A 89 16.71 12.87 -24.34
CA ASN A 89 17.43 14.13 -24.48
C ASN A 89 16.43 15.08 -25.14
N ALA A 90 15.60 15.73 -24.32
CA ALA A 90 14.81 16.86 -24.74
C ALA A 90 15.84 17.92 -25.12
N ILE A 91 16.20 17.91 -26.40
CA ILE A 91 16.68 19.06 -27.14
C ILE A 91 15.56 20.09 -26.96
N LEU A 92 15.69 20.89 -25.92
CA LEU A 92 14.89 22.08 -25.63
C LEU A 92 15.81 23.09 -24.95
#